data_AF-K8EJN0-F1
#
_entry.id   AF-K8EJN0-F1
#
_cell.length_a   1.000
_cell.length_b   1.000
_cell.length_c   1.000
_cell.angle_alpha   90.00
_cell.angle_beta   90.00
_cell.angle_gamma   90.00
#
_symmetry.space_group_name_H-M   'P 1'
#
loop_
_entity.id
_entity.type
_entity.pdbx_description
1 polymer ?
#
loop_
_entity_poly.entity_id
_entity_poly.type
_entity_poly.pdbx_seq_one_letter_code
_entity_poly.pdbx_strand_id
1 'polypeptide(L)'
;MGKLFLGGPLNAIKDAVTTGLQPGQILRHNLLDAMLDARNAVGLNRRFRPAVLVVEKPSNAKLLQQNDNAIAVLSNFLPMVSEVLLLKIDFNAPRLVRVAGTLSPLALFDIGSRSKQSYKRMVR
;
A
#
# COMPACT_ATOMS: atom_id res chain seq x y z
N MET A 1 14.00 -16.37 5.68
CA MET A 1 12.65 -16.08 6.26
C MET A 1 11.98 -15.06 5.35
N GLY A 2 10.71 -15.26 4.98
CA GLY A 2 10.01 -14.34 4.08
C GLY A 2 9.47 -13.12 4.82
N LYS A 3 9.47 -11.94 4.19
CA LYS A 3 8.85 -10.72 4.72
C LYS A 3 7.44 -10.56 4.16
N LEU A 4 6.55 -9.96 4.95
CA LEU A 4 5.20 -9.57 4.56
C LEU A 4 5.00 -8.09 4.88
N PHE A 5 4.07 -7.46 4.16
CA PHE A 5 3.87 -6.02 4.22
C PHE A 5 2.41 -5.68 4.51
N LEU A 6 2.16 -4.87 5.55
CA LEU A 6 0.85 -4.29 5.84
C LEU A 6 0.86 -2.82 5.48
N GLY A 7 0.02 -2.41 4.53
CA GLY A 7 -0.18 -1.01 4.16
C GLY A 7 -1.37 -0.40 4.88
N GLY A 8 -1.21 0.78 5.49
CA GLY A 8 -2.33 1.47 6.13
C GLY A 8 -2.02 2.88 6.62
N PRO A 9 -2.98 3.55 7.27
CA PRO A 9 -2.73 4.79 7.99
C PRO A 9 -1.81 4.52 9.19
N LEU A 10 -0.98 5.50 9.56
CA LEU A 10 -0.05 5.37 10.69
C LEU A 10 -0.71 4.90 12.00
N ASN A 11 -1.98 5.28 12.26
CA ASN A 11 -2.73 4.82 13.42
C ASN A 11 -2.99 3.31 13.37
N ALA A 12 -3.40 2.76 12.22
CA ALA A 12 -3.61 1.33 12.07
C ALA A 12 -2.29 0.54 12.19
N ILE A 13 -1.18 1.12 11.72
CA ILE A 13 0.14 0.53 11.92
C ILE A 13 0.50 0.53 13.41
N LYS A 14 0.29 1.64 14.11
CA LYS A 14 0.49 1.73 15.56
C LYS A 14 -0.31 0.66 16.29
N ASP A 15 -1.59 0.50 15.94
CA ASP A 15 -2.47 -0.50 16.55
C ASP A 15 -1.96 -1.92 16.25
N ALA A 16 -1.56 -2.22 15.01
CA ALA A 16 -0.98 -3.52 14.66
C ALA A 16 0.29 -3.86 15.46
N VAL A 17 1.10 -2.85 15.81
CA VAL A 17 2.30 -3.04 16.66
C VAL A 17 1.94 -3.22 18.13
N THR A 18 0.95 -2.49 18.66
CA THR A 18 0.63 -2.51 20.09
C THR A 18 -0.34 -3.62 20.48
N THR A 19 -1.36 -3.89 19.66
CA THR A 19 -2.42 -4.87 19.95
C THR A 19 -2.32 -6.12 19.08
N GLY A 20 -1.41 -6.13 18.10
CA GLY A 20 -1.20 -7.23 17.18
C GLY A 20 -2.06 -7.13 15.91
N LEU A 21 -1.73 -7.99 14.95
CA LEU A 21 -2.50 -8.13 13.73
C LEU A 21 -3.85 -8.79 14.04
N GLN A 22 -4.90 -8.26 13.46
CA GLN A 22 -6.30 -8.66 13.67
C GLN A 22 -6.83 -9.44 12.46
N PRO A 23 -7.88 -10.26 12.62
CA PRO A 23 -8.41 -11.10 11.57
C PRO A 23 -9.07 -10.21 10.51
N GLY A 24 -8.96 -10.61 9.25
CA GLY A 24 -9.44 -9.81 8.12
C GLY A 24 -8.49 -8.70 7.67
N GLN A 25 -7.38 -8.46 8.39
CA GLN A 25 -6.29 -7.64 7.85
C GLN A 25 -5.61 -8.38 6.69
N ILE A 26 -5.18 -7.61 5.69
CA ILE A 26 -4.57 -8.13 4.46
C ILE A 26 -3.10 -7.74 4.46
N LEU A 27 -2.24 -8.75 4.34
CA LEU A 27 -0.80 -8.62 4.14
C LEU A 27 -0.47 -8.86 2.66
N ARG A 28 0.58 -8.21 2.19
CA ARG A 28 1.11 -8.32 0.83
C ARG A 28 2.46 -9.00 0.80
N HIS A 29 2.73 -9.68 -0.31
CA HIS A 29 4.05 -10.23 -0.61
C HIS A 29 5.03 -9.16 -1.11
N ASN A 30 4.51 -8.12 -1.76
CA ASN A 30 5.30 -7.06 -2.36
C ASN A 30 5.11 -5.74 -1.61
N LEU A 31 6.20 -5.00 -1.46
CA LEU A 31 6.18 -3.67 -0.86
C LEU A 31 5.31 -2.70 -1.66
N LEU A 32 5.37 -2.75 -3.00
CA LEU A 32 4.63 -1.84 -3.88
C LEU A 32 3.11 -1.93 -3.66
N ASP A 33 2.58 -3.16 -3.57
CA ASP A 33 1.16 -3.38 -3.33
C ASP A 33 0.73 -2.84 -1.96
N ALA A 34 1.56 -3.04 -0.93
CA ALA A 34 1.30 -2.47 0.39
C ALA A 34 1.38 -0.93 0.38
N MET A 35 2.24 -0.33 -0.44
CA MET A 35 2.27 1.13 -0.60
C MET A 35 0.97 1.67 -1.23
N LEU A 36 0.41 0.95 -2.20
CA LEU A 36 -0.88 1.29 -2.80
C LEU A 36 -2.02 1.18 -1.79
N ASP A 37 -2.05 0.10 -0.99
CA ASP A 37 -3.03 -0.06 0.09
C ASP A 37 -2.92 1.07 1.11
N ALA A 38 -1.70 1.41 1.55
CA ALA A 38 -1.45 2.49 2.50
C ALA A 38 -1.95 3.84 1.97
N ARG A 39 -1.68 4.16 0.69
CA ARG A 39 -2.21 5.35 0.02
C ARG A 39 -3.73 5.34 -0.02
N ASN A 40 -4.33 4.25 -0.45
CA ASN A 40 -5.79 4.14 -0.61
C ASN A 40 -6.51 4.29 0.74
N ALA A 41 -5.92 3.80 1.83
CA ALA A 41 -6.48 3.89 3.16
C ALA A 41 -6.50 5.32 3.75
N VAL A 42 -5.54 6.18 3.37
CA VAL A 42 -5.50 7.60 3.82
C VAL A 42 -6.17 8.57 2.83
N GLY A 43 -6.38 8.13 1.58
CA GLY A 43 -6.90 8.95 0.49
C GLY A 43 -5.97 10.12 0.12
N LEU A 44 -6.56 11.23 -0.32
CA LEU A 44 -5.83 12.45 -0.68
C LEU A 44 -5.61 13.41 0.51
N ASN A 45 -5.81 12.94 1.74
CA ASN A 45 -5.73 13.81 2.90
C ASN A 45 -4.27 14.04 3.32
N ARG A 46 -3.81 15.28 3.17
CA ARG A 46 -2.44 15.72 3.53
C ARG A 46 -2.08 15.52 5.00
N ARG A 47 -3.06 15.41 5.90
CA ARG A 47 -2.81 15.24 7.34
C ARG A 47 -2.55 13.79 7.74
N PHE A 48 -3.07 12.82 6.98
CA PHE A 48 -2.86 11.42 7.28
C PHE A 48 -1.58 10.93 6.61
N ARG A 49 -0.71 10.30 7.41
CA ARG A 49 0.56 9.75 6.94
C ARG A 49 0.36 8.27 6.62
N PRO A 50 0.40 7.86 5.35
CA PRO A 50 0.41 6.45 5.00
C PRO A 50 1.74 5.82 5.43
N ALA A 51 1.67 4.58 5.89
CA ALA A 51 2.83 3.84 6.34
C ALA A 51 2.70 2.36 5.94
N VAL A 52 3.84 1.70 5.79
CA VAL A 52 3.92 0.26 5.58
C VAL A 52 4.67 -0.35 6.75
N LEU A 53 4.05 -1.35 7.37
CA LEU A 53 4.67 -2.19 8.38
C LEU A 53 5.27 -3.42 7.70
N VAL A 54 6.55 -3.66 7.95
CA VAL A 54 7.27 -4.85 7.49
C VAL A 54 7.28 -5.85 8.63
N VAL A 55 6.67 -7.01 8.40
CA VAL A 55 6.56 -8.09 9.39
C VAL A 55 7.25 -9.34 8.86
N GLU A 56 7.87 -10.09 9.76
CA GLU A 56 8.38 -11.41 9.41
C GLU A 56 7.22 -12.40 9.24
N LYS A 57 7.30 -13.26 8.23
CA LYS A 57 6.30 -14.30 8.01
C LYS A 57 6.32 -15.27 9.20
N PRO A 58 5.20 -15.42 9.93
CA PRO A 58 5.12 -16.34 11.04
C PRO A 58 5.29 -17.79 10.56
N SER A 59 5.97 -18.60 11.36
CA SER A 59 6.18 -20.03 11.08
C SER A 59 4.87 -20.84 11.16
N ASN A 60 3.88 -20.34 11.89
CA ASN A 60 2.59 -21.00 12.04
C ASN A 60 1.65 -20.67 10.86
N ALA A 61 1.49 -21.63 9.96
CA ALA A 61 0.64 -21.51 8.77
C ALA A 61 -0.86 -21.35 9.09
N LYS A 62 -1.32 -21.69 10.31
CA LYS A 62 -2.74 -21.55 10.70
C LYS A 62 -3.18 -20.10 10.92
N LEU A 63 -2.21 -19.18 11.04
CA LEU A 63 -2.49 -17.76 11.28
C LEU A 63 -2.85 -17.01 9.99
N LEU A 64 -2.45 -17.55 8.84
CA LEU A 64 -2.45 -16.86 7.55
C LEU A 64 -3.09 -17.71 6.46
N GLN A 65 -3.99 -17.13 5.68
CA GLN A 65 -4.53 -17.74 4.46
C GLN A 65 -4.01 -17.00 3.24
N GLN A 66 -3.37 -17.72 2.33
CA GLN A 66 -2.87 -17.16 1.09
C GLN A 66 -3.91 -17.29 -0.03
N ASN A 67 -4.22 -16.16 -0.66
CA ASN A 67 -4.92 -16.06 -1.93
C ASN A 67 -3.92 -15.56 -3.00
N ASP A 68 -4.29 -15.60 -4.28
CA ASP A 68 -3.41 -15.37 -5.43
C ASP A 68 -2.48 -14.13 -5.29
N ASN A 69 -2.97 -13.03 -4.70
CA ASN A 69 -2.21 -11.78 -4.53
C ASN A 69 -2.22 -11.19 -3.11
N ALA A 70 -2.76 -11.91 -2.12
CA ALA A 70 -2.97 -11.37 -0.78
C ALA A 70 -2.93 -12.47 0.28
N ILE A 71 -2.45 -12.11 1.46
CA ILE A 71 -2.47 -12.99 2.63
C ILE A 71 -3.44 -12.41 3.66
N ALA A 72 -4.53 -13.11 3.90
CA ALA A 72 -5.47 -12.75 4.95
C ALA A 72 -5.00 -13.27 6.30
N VAL A 73 -5.10 -12.42 7.32
CA VAL A 73 -4.92 -12.83 8.73
C VAL A 73 -6.19 -13.53 9.20
N LEU A 74 -6.06 -14.75 9.71
CA LEU A 74 -7.19 -15.56 10.20
C LEU A 74 -7.42 -15.43 11.69
N SER A 75 -6.37 -15.15 12.46
CA SER A 75 -6.42 -15.09 13.91
C SER A 75 -5.43 -14.07 14.44
N ASN A 76 -5.69 -13.59 15.66
CA ASN A 76 -4.88 -12.55 16.27
C ASN A 76 -3.48 -13.06 16.58
N PHE A 77 -2.47 -12.28 16.22
CA PHE A 77 -1.10 -12.55 16.65
C PHE A 77 -0.27 -11.26 16.72
N LEU A 78 0.72 -11.25 17.60
CA LEU A 78 1.70 -10.16 17.65
C LEU A 78 2.71 -10.35 16.52
N PRO A 79 2.82 -9.39 15.57
CA PRO A 79 3.78 -9.50 14.49
C PRO A 79 5.20 -9.30 15.00
N MET A 80 6.14 -10.07 14.45
CA MET A 80 7.56 -9.74 14.59
C MET A 80 7.89 -8.62 13.61
N VAL A 81 7.90 -7.40 14.14
CA VAL A 81 8.10 -6.18 13.35
C VAL A 81 9.57 -6.03 13.02
N SER A 82 9.87 -6.01 11.73
CA SER A 82 11.22 -5.72 11.25
C SER A 82 11.41 -4.21 11.05
N GLU A 83 10.45 -3.54 10.40
CA GLU A 83 10.62 -2.16 9.93
C GLU A 83 9.27 -1.44 9.82
N VAL A 84 9.28 -0.10 9.95
CA VAL A 84 8.13 0.75 9.62
C VAL A 84 8.58 1.79 8.60
N LEU A 85 7.97 1.79 7.42
CA LEU A 85 8.28 2.69 6.32
C LEU A 85 7.21 3.78 6.23
N LEU A 86 7.60 5.04 6.43
CA LEU A 86 6.72 6.18 6.24
C LEU A 86 6.68 6.56 4.75
N LEU A 87 5.48 6.63 4.19
CA LEU A 87 5.30 6.98 2.78
C LEU A 87 4.97 8.46 2.63
N LYS A 88 5.71 9.12 1.74
CA LYS A 88 5.40 10.49 1.32
C LYS A 88 4.50 10.43 0.09
N ILE A 89 3.24 10.84 0.23
CA ILE A 89 2.40 11.10 -0.95
C ILE A 89 2.84 12.45 -1.52
N ASP A 90 3.42 12.43 -2.72
CA ASP A 90 3.70 13.65 -3.44
C ASP A 90 2.42 14.20 -4.08
N PHE A 91 1.81 15.18 -3.40
CA PHE A 91 0.64 15.90 -3.90
C PHE A 91 0.97 16.93 -4.98
N ASN A 92 2.25 17.22 -5.23
CA ASN A 92 2.70 18.20 -6.23
C ASN A 92 2.84 17.57 -7.63
N ALA A 93 2.55 16.28 -7.78
CA ALA A 93 2.41 15.60 -9.06
C ALA A 93 0.91 15.49 -9.45
N PRO A 94 0.28 16.54 -10.04
CA PRO A 94 -1.16 16.60 -10.32
C PRO A 94 -1.66 15.51 -11.29
N ARG A 95 -0.76 14.82 -12.01
CA ARG A 95 -1.11 13.70 -12.89
C ARG A 95 -1.62 12.48 -12.11
N LEU A 96 -1.24 12.31 -10.84
CA LEU A 96 -1.71 11.20 -9.99
C LEU A 96 -3.08 11.46 -9.35
N VAL A 97 -3.44 12.74 -9.15
CA VAL A 97 -4.70 13.15 -8.51
C VAL A 97 -5.88 13.03 -9.49
N ARG A 98 -5.69 13.39 -10.77
CA ARG A 98 -6.75 13.23 -11.81
C ARG A 98 -7.06 11.77 -12.14
N VAL A 99 -6.06 10.89 -12.06
CA VAL A 99 -6.20 9.46 -12.36
C VAL A 99 -6.87 8.71 -11.20
N ALA A 100 -6.63 9.10 -9.96
CA ALA A 100 -7.17 8.42 -8.77
C ALA A 100 -8.71 8.38 -8.68
N GLY A 101 -9.41 9.30 -9.34
CA GLY A 101 -10.87 9.32 -9.36
C GLY A 101 -11.50 8.75 -10.64
N THR A 102 -10.72 8.41 -11.66
CA THR A 102 -11.26 8.10 -13.00
C THR A 102 -10.73 6.81 -13.62
N LEU A 103 -9.63 6.24 -13.15
CA LEU A 103 -9.06 5.03 -13.73
C LEU A 103 -8.83 3.97 -12.65
N SER A 104 -9.23 2.74 -12.93
CA SER A 104 -8.92 1.61 -12.07
C SER A 104 -7.39 1.45 -11.95
N PRO A 105 -6.86 1.01 -10.80
CA PRO A 105 -5.42 0.86 -10.59
C PRO A 105 -4.72 0.00 -11.66
N LEU A 106 -5.46 -0.91 -12.32
CA LEU A 106 -4.95 -1.75 -13.42
C LEU A 106 -4.66 -0.93 -14.69
N ALA A 107 -5.48 0.07 -15.00
CA ALA A 107 -5.32 0.92 -16.19
C ALA A 107 -4.09 1.84 -16.13
N LEU A 108 -3.48 2.02 -14.96
CA LEU A 108 -2.26 2.78 -14.78
C LEU A 108 -1.02 2.06 -15.31
N PHE A 109 -1.04 0.73 -15.38
CA PHE A 109 0.09 -0.07 -15.85
C PHE A 109 0.21 -0.07 -17.39
N ASP A 110 -0.89 0.16 -18.12
CA ASP A 110 -0.92 0.20 -19.59
C ASP A 110 -0.46 1.53 -20.19
N ILE A 111 -0.33 2.60 -19.39
CA ILE A 111 0.02 3.95 -19.88
C ILE A 111 1.48 4.06 -20.35
N GLY A 112 2.31 3.05 -20.06
CA GLY A 112 3.75 3.03 -20.39
C GLY A 112 4.12 3.00 -21.88
N SER A 113 3.17 2.88 -22.81
CA SER A 113 3.47 2.68 -24.25
C SER A 113 3.30 3.91 -25.14
N ARG A 114 2.76 5.03 -24.66
CA ARG A 114 2.60 6.23 -25.51
C ARG A 114 3.72 7.25 -25.30
N SER A 115 4.66 7.15 -26.23
CA SER A 115 5.83 8.02 -26.40
C SER A 115 5.51 9.51 -26.30
N LYS A 116 6.48 10.27 -25.77
CA LYS A 116 6.50 11.73 -25.64
C LYS A 116 6.15 12.42 -26.97
N GLN A 117 4.92 12.88 -27.16
CA GLN A 117 4.65 13.98 -28.08
C GLN A 117 4.78 15.31 -27.33
N SER A 118 5.85 16.03 -27.66
CA SER A 118 6.09 17.40 -27.20
C SER A 118 5.04 18.32 -27.83
N TYR A 119 4.10 18.80 -27.04
CA TYR A 119 3.17 19.84 -27.49
C TYR A 119 3.92 21.16 -27.58
N LYS A 120 4.29 21.57 -28.80
CA LYS A 120 4.68 22.96 -29.09
C LYS A 120 3.46 23.85 -28.85
N ARG A 121 3.60 24.78 -27.91
CA ARG A 121 2.61 25.82 -27.59
C ARG A 121 2.51 26.76 -28.80
N MET A 122 1.45 26.66 -29.60
CA MET A 122 1.12 27.70 -30.58
C MET A 122 0.43 28.85 -29.85
N VAL A 123 1.02 30.03 -29.93
CA VAL A 123 0.45 31.31 -29.49
C VAL A 123 -0.25 31.93 -30.70
N ARG A 124 -1.57 32.09 -30.62
CA ARG A 124 -2.33 33.19 -31.22
C ARG A 124 -3.55 33.47 -30.34
#